data_AF-A0A6C0HB41-F1
#
_entry.id   AF-A0A6C0HB41-F1
#
_cell.length_a   1.000
_cell.length_b   1.000
_cell.length_c   1.000
_cell.angle_alpha   90.00
_cell.angle_beta   90.00
_cell.angle_gamma   90.00
#
_symmetry.space_group_name_H-M   'P 1'
#
loop_
_entity.id
_entity.type
_entity.pdbx_description
1 polymer ?
#
loop_
_entity_poly.entity_id
_entity_poly.type
_entity_poly.pdbx_seq_one_letter_code
_entity_poly.pdbx_strand_id
1 'polypeptide(L)'
;MPDKKKIEKFEIERNAIYERLMNMLNYHEDNSFTLEELDKNTELQNQIMELTDDIRKYYSASGCRGCREERGSKRPFMSIIRYIVRQHHKTLYSTEIAIPLGDNKYKKTTKYKIF
;
A
#
# COMPACT_ATOMS: atom_id res chain seq x y z
N MET A 1 -3.72 -5.99 16.45
CA MET A 1 -2.45 -5.30 16.79
C MET A 1 -1.29 -6.05 16.13
N PRO A 2 -0.19 -5.36 15.79
CA PRO A 2 1.06 -5.99 15.35
C PRO A 2 1.55 -7.05 16.36
N ASP A 3 2.10 -8.16 15.87
CA ASP A 3 2.62 -9.24 16.71
C ASP A 3 4.01 -8.87 17.25
N LYS A 4 4.09 -8.50 18.53
CA LYS A 4 5.31 -7.97 19.17
C LYS A 4 6.52 -8.90 19.01
N LYS A 5 6.35 -10.22 19.10
CA LYS A 5 7.47 -11.18 18.99
C LYS A 5 8.07 -11.23 17.59
N LYS A 6 7.22 -11.13 16.56
CA LYS A 6 7.69 -11.05 15.17
C LYS A 6 8.32 -9.69 14.85
N ILE A 7 7.80 -8.61 15.44
CA ILE A 7 8.38 -7.26 15.30
C ILE A 7 9.84 -7.29 15.75
N GLU A 8 10.11 -7.76 16.96
CA GLU A 8 11.47 -7.80 17.55
C GLU A 8 12.40 -8.73 16.75
N LYS A 9 11.89 -9.86 16.25
CA LYS A 9 12.71 -10.84 15.53
C LYS A 9 13.07 -10.43 14.10
N PHE A 10 12.19 -9.70 13.42
CA PHE A 10 12.31 -9.41 11.99
C PHE A 10 12.24 -7.90 11.70
N GLU A 11 12.70 -7.07 12.63
CA GLU A 11 12.60 -5.62 12.51
C GLU A 11 13.27 -5.10 11.23
N ILE A 12 14.49 -5.59 10.94
CA ILE A 12 15.29 -5.18 9.78
C ILE A 12 14.56 -5.53 8.48
N GLU A 13 14.06 -6.76 8.35
CA GLU A 13 13.36 -7.22 7.15
C GLU A 13 12.03 -6.47 6.97
N ARG A 14 11.30 -6.24 8.07
CA ARG A 14 10.05 -5.46 8.04
C ARG A 14 10.29 -4.01 7.62
N ASN A 15 11.37 -3.40 8.08
CA ASN A 15 11.76 -2.05 7.65
C ASN A 15 12.15 -2.06 6.16
N ALA A 16 12.93 -3.04 5.70
CA ALA A 16 13.30 -3.18 4.29
C ALA A 16 12.07 -3.32 3.38
N ILE A 17 11.06 -4.11 3.78
CA ILE A 17 9.80 -4.27 3.04
C ILE A 17 9.02 -2.96 2.98
N TYR A 18 9.00 -2.20 4.08
CA TYR A 18 8.35 -0.89 4.12
C TYR A 18 9.05 0.12 3.22
N GLU A 19 10.37 0.24 3.31
CA GLU A 19 11.15 1.13 2.43
C GLU A 19 10.98 0.75 0.96
N ARG A 20 10.98 -0.54 0.64
CA ARG A 20 10.70 -1.02 -0.72
C ARG A 20 9.31 -0.59 -1.18
N LEU A 21 8.28 -0.70 -0.33
CA LEU A 21 6.93 -0.22 -0.66
C LEU A 21 6.91 1.31 -0.86
N MET A 22 7.58 2.08 -0.01
CA MET A 22 7.63 3.55 -0.14
C MET A 22 8.33 3.97 -1.44
N ASN A 23 9.42 3.27 -1.80
CA ASN A 23 10.12 3.47 -3.07
C ASN A 23 9.21 3.16 -4.28
N MET A 24 8.49 2.04 -4.24
CA MET A 24 7.52 1.66 -5.29
C MET A 24 6.44 2.72 -5.49
N LEU A 25 5.93 3.30 -4.39
CA LEU A 25 4.93 4.36 -4.43
C LEU A 25 5.51 5.75 -4.78
N ASN A 26 6.81 5.83 -5.07
CA ASN A 26 7.56 7.06 -5.27
C ASN A 26 7.28 8.11 -4.17
N TYR A 27 7.32 7.65 -2.92
CA TYR A 27 6.85 8.43 -1.77
C TYR A 27 7.75 9.64 -1.42
N HIS A 28 8.87 9.85 -2.12
CA HIS A 28 9.92 10.80 -1.73
C HIS A 28 9.58 12.29 -1.87
N GLU A 29 8.65 12.68 -2.75
CA GLU A 29 8.41 14.10 -3.08
C GLU A 29 7.29 14.76 -2.25
N ASP A 30 6.04 14.31 -2.38
CA ASP A 30 4.88 14.84 -1.61
C ASP A 30 4.25 13.76 -0.72
N ASN A 31 4.95 12.65 -0.49
CA ASN A 31 4.47 11.64 0.45
C ASN A 31 3.04 11.19 0.10
N SER A 32 2.68 11.15 -1.19
CA SER A 32 1.31 10.90 -1.61
C SER A 32 1.22 10.25 -2.97
N PHE A 33 0.11 9.56 -3.21
CA PHE A 33 -0.20 8.92 -4.48
C PHE A 33 -1.71 8.96 -4.72
N THR A 34 -2.14 8.89 -5.97
CA THR A 34 -3.56 8.78 -6.29
C THR A 34 -3.96 7.35 -6.59
N LEU A 35 -5.21 7.02 -6.27
CA LEU A 35 -5.80 5.74 -6.63
C LEU A 35 -5.85 5.54 -8.14
N GLU A 36 -5.97 6.62 -8.90
CA GLU A 36 -6.00 6.57 -10.37
C GLU A 36 -4.66 6.15 -10.97
N GLU A 37 -3.55 6.73 -10.49
CA GLU A 37 -2.21 6.33 -10.92
C GLU A 37 -1.97 4.85 -10.60
N LEU A 38 -2.35 4.43 -9.39
CA LEU A 38 -2.17 3.06 -8.95
C LEU A 38 -3.02 2.07 -9.74
N ASP A 39 -4.30 2.39 -10.01
CA ASP A 39 -5.20 1.55 -10.82
C ASP A 39 -4.74 1.43 -12.28
N LYS A 40 -4.04 2.43 -12.83
CA LYS A 40 -3.52 2.42 -14.20
C LYS A 40 -2.16 1.74 -14.35
N ASN A 41 -1.38 1.63 -13.27
CA ASN A 41 -0.04 1.06 -13.32
C ASN A 41 -0.04 -0.42 -12.91
N THR A 42 -0.26 -1.31 -13.89
CA THR A 42 -0.29 -2.77 -13.67
C THR A 42 1.05 -3.31 -13.17
N GLU A 43 2.17 -2.73 -13.62
CA GLU A 43 3.50 -3.17 -13.18
C GLU A 43 3.70 -2.89 -11.67
N LEU A 44 3.37 -1.68 -11.23
CA LEU A 44 3.39 -1.32 -9.81
C LEU A 44 2.43 -2.19 -8.99
N GLN A 45 1.24 -2.49 -9.50
CA GLN A 45 0.31 -3.40 -8.82
C GLN A 45 0.94 -4.79 -8.61
N ASN A 46 1.57 -5.35 -9.64
CA ASN A 46 2.24 -6.65 -9.55
C ASN A 46 3.40 -6.63 -8.55
N GLN A 47 4.25 -5.60 -8.60
CA GLN A 47 5.35 -5.43 -7.64
C GLN A 47 4.87 -5.38 -6.19
N ILE A 48 3.74 -4.70 -5.92
CA ILE A 48 3.16 -4.66 -4.57
C ILE A 48 2.60 -6.04 -4.18
N MET A 49 2.00 -6.76 -5.12
CA MET A 49 1.47 -8.10 -4.87
C MET A 49 2.58 -9.11 -4.54
N GLU A 50 3.76 -8.98 -5.15
CA GLU A 50 4.93 -9.82 -4.85
C GLU A 50 5.41 -9.70 -3.40
N LEU A 51 5.14 -8.58 -2.72
CA LEU A 51 5.44 -8.43 -1.29
C LEU A 51 4.64 -9.39 -0.41
N THR A 52 3.61 -10.05 -0.94
CA THR A 52 2.76 -10.98 -0.18
C THR A 52 3.55 -12.09 0.50
N ASP A 53 4.54 -12.67 -0.18
CA ASP A 53 5.31 -13.78 0.38
C ASP A 53 6.24 -13.33 1.51
N ASP A 54 6.86 -12.16 1.35
CA ASP A 54 7.62 -11.50 2.41
C ASP A 54 6.73 -11.15 3.61
N ILE A 55 5.50 -10.67 3.36
CA ILE A 55 4.53 -10.39 4.42
C ILE A 55 4.16 -11.66 5.19
N ARG A 56 3.92 -12.78 4.50
CA ARG A 56 3.60 -14.08 5.12
C ARG A 56 4.75 -14.57 6.00
N LYS A 57 5.99 -14.33 5.59
CA LYS A 57 7.20 -14.72 6.33
C LYS A 57 7.41 -13.85 7.57
N TYR A 58 7.52 -12.53 7.38
CA TYR A 58 8.02 -11.61 8.40
C TYR A 58 6.91 -10.91 9.23
N TYR A 59 5.65 -10.98 8.80
CA TYR A 59 4.51 -10.39 9.51
C TYR A 59 3.47 -11.44 9.94
N SER A 60 2.45 -10.99 10.67
CA SER A 60 1.24 -11.79 10.94
C SER A 60 0.20 -11.53 9.84
N ALA A 61 0.22 -12.34 8.79
CA ALA A 61 -0.59 -12.13 7.59
C ALA A 61 -2.12 -12.29 7.79
N SER A 62 -2.57 -12.74 8.96
CA SER A 62 -4.00 -12.94 9.28
C SER A 62 -4.87 -11.71 9.04
N GLY A 63 -4.30 -10.51 9.26
CA GLY A 63 -4.95 -9.22 9.06
C GLY A 63 -4.78 -8.58 7.68
N CYS A 64 -4.07 -9.23 6.74
CA CYS A 64 -3.86 -8.74 5.37
C CYS A 64 -4.79 -9.49 4.40
N ARG A 65 -5.92 -8.88 4.00
CA ARG A 65 -6.87 -9.53 3.08
C ARG A 65 -6.24 -9.78 1.70
N GLY A 66 -5.50 -8.80 1.18
CA GLY A 66 -4.77 -8.92 -0.10
C GLY A 66 -3.77 -10.08 -0.12
N CYS A 67 -3.22 -10.44 1.04
CA CYS A 67 -2.28 -11.55 1.18
C CYS A 67 -2.96 -12.93 1.29
N ARG A 68 -4.29 -12.99 1.51
CA ARG A 68 -5.06 -14.23 1.70
C ARG A 68 -5.87 -14.59 0.46
N GLU A 69 -6.43 -13.59 -0.19
CA GLU A 69 -7.35 -13.77 -1.31
C GLU A 69 -6.90 -12.93 -2.50
N GLU A 70 -5.98 -13.47 -3.30
CA GLU A 70 -5.50 -12.81 -4.52
C GLU A 70 -6.65 -12.50 -5.50
N ARG A 71 -7.74 -13.28 -5.45
CA ARG A 71 -8.91 -13.14 -6.33
C ARG A 71 -10.17 -12.56 -5.66
N GLY A 72 -10.11 -12.23 -4.36
CA GLY A 72 -11.31 -11.86 -3.59
C GLY A 72 -11.66 -10.37 -3.62
N SER A 73 -10.72 -9.48 -3.99
CA SER A 73 -10.94 -8.04 -3.95
C SER A 73 -10.54 -7.36 -5.25
N LYS A 74 -11.26 -6.31 -5.63
CA LYS A 74 -10.96 -5.50 -6.83
C LYS A 74 -9.56 -4.87 -6.79
N ARG A 75 -8.99 -4.65 -5.60
CA ARG A 75 -7.71 -3.93 -5.38
C ARG A 75 -6.91 -4.58 -4.24
N PRO A 76 -6.37 -5.79 -4.44
CA PRO A 76 -5.65 -6.51 -3.38
C PRO A 76 -4.37 -5.75 -2.96
N PHE A 77 -3.70 -5.08 -3.90
CA PHE A 77 -2.55 -4.20 -3.66
C PHE A 77 -2.86 -3.08 -2.64
N MET A 78 -4.05 -2.49 -2.66
CA MET A 78 -4.45 -1.48 -1.66
C MET A 78 -4.59 -2.07 -0.26
N SER A 79 -5.01 -3.34 -0.14
CA SER A 79 -5.04 -4.02 1.15
C SER A 79 -3.63 -4.26 1.67
N ILE A 80 -2.66 -4.54 0.81
CA ILE A 80 -1.25 -4.73 1.16
C ILE A 80 -0.65 -3.41 1.65
N ILE A 81 -0.82 -2.31 0.90
CA ILE A 81 -0.34 -0.98 1.28
C ILE A 81 -0.87 -0.60 2.68
N ARG A 82 -2.19 -0.63 2.87
CA ARG A 82 -2.80 -0.30 4.17
C ARG A 82 -2.29 -1.18 5.30
N TYR A 83 -2.07 -2.46 5.01
CA TYR A 83 -1.58 -3.39 6.00
C TYR A 83 -0.16 -3.03 6.43
N ILE A 84 0.78 -2.92 5.48
CA ILE A 84 2.19 -2.60 5.77
C ILE A 84 2.31 -1.27 6.51
N VAL A 85 1.67 -0.20 6.02
CA VAL A 85 1.67 1.13 6.64
C VAL A 85 1.24 1.06 8.10
N ARG A 86 0.13 0.37 8.39
CA ARG A 86 -0.37 0.20 9.77
C ARG A 86 0.60 -0.62 10.65
N GLN A 87 1.29 -1.60 10.08
CA GLN A 87 2.27 -2.42 10.83
C GLN A 87 3.51 -1.61 11.26
N HIS A 88 3.73 -0.46 10.62
CA HIS A 88 4.81 0.49 10.91
C HIS A 88 4.32 1.71 11.70
N HIS A 89 3.15 1.60 12.34
CA HIS A 89 2.55 2.68 13.14
C HIS A 89 2.31 3.98 12.36
N LYS A 90 2.18 3.86 11.04
CA LYS A 90 1.84 4.95 10.13
C LYS A 90 0.35 4.96 9.81
N THR A 91 -0.15 6.13 9.43
CA THR A 91 -1.56 6.34 9.09
C THR A 91 -1.69 6.71 7.62
N LEU A 92 -2.58 6.02 6.90
CA LEU A 92 -2.94 6.32 5.51
C LEU A 92 -4.19 7.21 5.50
N TYR A 93 -4.03 8.49 5.20
CA TYR A 93 -5.11 9.44 5.01
C TYR A 93 -5.61 9.39 3.58
N SER A 94 -6.90 9.64 3.39
CA SER A 94 -7.54 9.66 2.08
C SER A 94 -8.34 10.94 1.90
N THR A 95 -8.12 11.62 0.78
CA THR A 95 -8.83 12.84 0.41
C THR A 95 -9.40 12.67 -1.00
N GLU A 96 -10.69 12.95 -1.19
CA GLU A 96 -11.27 12.99 -2.53
C GLU A 96 -10.76 14.23 -3.27
N ILE A 97 -10.29 14.04 -4.50
CA ILE A 97 -9.81 15.10 -5.39
C ILE A 97 -10.45 14.95 -6.77
N ALA A 98 -10.54 16.05 -7.50
CA ALA A 98 -10.99 16.08 -8.88
C ALA A 98 -9.80 16.32 -9.81
N ILE A 99 -9.57 15.41 -10.75
CA ILE A 99 -8.55 15.55 -11.80
C ILE A 99 -9.24 16.08 -13.06
N PRO A 100 -8.78 17.20 -13.64
CA PRO A 100 -9.34 17.73 -14.88
C PRO A 100 -9.04 16.79 -16.05
N LEU A 101 -10.05 16.55 -16.89
CA LEU A 101 -9.93 15.71 -18.11
C LEU A 101 -9.99 16.53 -19.41
N GLY A 102 -10.13 17.87 -19.31
CA GLY A 102 -10.41 18.76 -20.45
C GLY A 102 -11.91 19.01 -20.64
N ASP A 103 -12.27 20.01 -21.44
CA ASP A 103 -13.66 20.37 -21.81
C ASP A 103 -14.64 20.47 -20.62
N ASN A 104 -14.21 21.11 -19.52
CA ASN A 104 -14.99 21.26 -18.30
C ASN A 104 -15.40 19.93 -17.63
N LYS A 105 -14.74 18.82 -17.99
CA LYS A 105 -14.94 17.50 -17.39
C LYS A 105 -13.90 17.24 -16.33
N TYR A 106 -14.35 16.59 -15.26
CA TYR A 106 -13.51 16.20 -14.13
C TYR A 106 -13.75 14.73 -13.81
N LYS A 107 -12.69 14.05 -13.39
CA LYS A 107 -12.75 12.71 -12.81
C LYS A 107 -12.46 12.79 -11.33
N LYS A 108 -13.34 12.20 -10.53
CA LYS A 108 -13.11 12.06 -9.09
C LYS A 108 -12.16 10.89 -8.85
N THR A 109 -11.18 11.11 -7.98
CA THR A 109 -10.29 10.08 -7.48
C THR A 109 -9.98 10.31 -6.00
N THR A 110 -9.26 9.38 -5.38
CA THR A 110 -8.79 9.51 -4.01
C THR A 110 -7.28 9.70 -4.00
N LYS A 111 -6.82 10.80 -3.40
CA LYS A 111 -5.42 11.02 -3.04
C LYS A 111 -5.16 10.40 -1.68
N TYR A 112 -4.12 9.60 -1.57
CA TYR A 112 -3.66 8.99 -0.34
C TYR A 112 -2.36 9.64 0.13
N LYS A 113 -2.23 9.87 1.45
CA LYS A 113 -1.04 10.45 2.10
C LYS A 113 -0.69 9.65 3.35
N ILE A 114 0.59 9.35 3.61
CA ILE A 114 1.03 8.56 4.78
C ILE A 114 1.70 9.48 5.83
N PHE A 115 1.44 9.31 7.13
CA PHE A 115 2.13 10.06 8.19
C PHE A 115 2.52 9.13 9.36
#